data_AF-A0A1Y5FCV0-F1
#
_entry.id   AF-A0A1Y5FCV0-F1
#
_cell.length_a   1.000
_cell.length_b   1.000
_cell.length_c   1.000
_cell.angle_alpha   90.00
_cell.angle_beta   90.00
_cell.angle_gamma   90.00
#
_symmetry.space_group_name_H-M   'P 1'
#
loop_
_entity.id
_entity.type
_entity.pdbx_description
1 polymer ?
#
loop_
_entity_poly.entity_id
_entity_poly.type
_entity_poly.pdbx_seq_one_letter_code
_entity_poly.pdbx_strand_id
1 'polypeptide(L)'
;MKYAPLVARLLLGTIFFVFGLNGFFNFISMPPLPEEAGKFMGGLAGSGYFFPFLKVCEILSGLLLLAGAFVPMALVILAPIILNIFLFHIFLAPGGMVLAIVLVLLECYLAFFASPYKEIIRNIFRCPKLESMKKG
;
A
#
# COMPACT_ATOMS: atom_id res chain seq x y z
N MET A 1 3.38 4.72 24.07
CA MET A 1 2.33 4.79 23.02
C MET A 1 1.96 3.39 22.52
N LYS A 2 1.19 2.59 23.28
CA LYS A 2 0.88 1.20 22.90
C LYS A 2 -0.15 1.06 21.78
N TYR A 3 -0.99 2.07 21.56
CA TYR A 3 -2.12 2.00 20.61
C TYR A 3 -1.85 2.62 19.23
N ALA A 4 -0.83 3.46 19.08
CA ALA A 4 -0.57 4.14 17.80
C ALA A 4 -0.28 3.17 16.63
N PRO A 5 0.52 2.10 16.79
CA PRO A 5 0.71 1.10 15.73
C PRO A 5 -0.58 0.34 15.40
N LEU A 6 -1.41 0.07 16.41
CA LEU A 6 -2.68 -0.63 16.21
C LEU A 6 -3.65 0.23 15.39
N VAL A 7 -3.81 1.50 15.75
CA VAL A 7 -4.68 2.44 15.04
C VAL A 7 -4.21 2.63 13.59
N ALA A 8 -2.91 2.89 13.38
CA ALA A 8 -2.36 3.05 12.04
C ALA A 8 -2.58 1.80 11.16
N ARG A 9 -2.39 0.61 11.74
CA ARG A 9 -2.62 -0.67 11.05
C ARG A 9 -4.08 -0.87 10.68
N LEU A 10 -4.99 -0.61 11.63
CA LEU A 10 -6.43 -0.75 11.38
C LEU A 10 -6.92 0.25 10.34
N LEU A 11 -6.44 1.49 10.38
CA LEU A 11 -6.76 2.51 9.37
C LEU A 11 -6.28 2.09 7.98
N LEU A 12 -5.00 1.75 7.84
CA LEU A 12 -4.42 1.33 6.56
C LEU A 12 -5.12 0.08 6.02
N GLY A 13 -5.33 -0.92 6.88
CA GLY A 13 -6.03 -2.16 6.52
C GLY A 13 -7.47 -1.92 6.09
N THR A 14 -8.22 -1.05 6.79
CA THR A 14 -9.60 -0.71 6.43
C THR A 14 -9.65 0.00 5.08
N ILE A 15 -8.76 0.97 4.84
CA ILE A 15 -8.72 1.69 3.57
C ILE A 15 -8.49 0.70 2.42
N PHE A 16 -7.43 -0.11 2.47
CA PHE A 16 -7.15 -1.05 1.37
C PHE A 16 -8.19 -2.13 1.19
N PHE A 17 -8.78 -2.63 2.28
CA PHE A 17 -9.85 -3.62 2.19
C PHE A 17 -11.11 -3.05 1.53
N VAL A 18 -11.55 -1.86 1.97
CA VAL A 18 -12.75 -1.21 1.43
C VAL A 18 -12.54 -0.76 -0.02
N PHE A 19 -11.41 -0.12 -0.34
CA PHE A 19 -11.12 0.32 -1.72
C PHE A 19 -10.83 -0.85 -2.67
N GLY A 20 -10.31 -1.96 -2.15
CA GLY A 20 -10.16 -3.20 -2.88
C GLY A 20 -11.52 -3.81 -3.26
N LEU A 21 -12.43 -3.93 -2.30
CA LEU A 21 -13.81 -4.37 -2.56
C LEU A 21 -14.54 -3.42 -3.50
N ASN A 22 -14.33 -2.11 -3.35
CA ASN A 22 -14.94 -1.11 -4.23
C ASN A 22 -14.56 -1.31 -5.69
N GLY A 23 -13.36 -1.82 -6.00
CA GLY A 23 -12.98 -2.09 -7.38
C GLY A 23 -13.81 -3.17 -8.08
N PHE A 24 -14.44 -4.07 -7.31
CA PHE A 24 -15.33 -5.11 -7.85
C PHE A 24 -16.80 -4.70 -7.79
N PHE A 25 -17.22 -4.12 -6.66
CA PHE A 25 -18.63 -3.83 -6.39
C PHE A 25 -19.06 -2.41 -6.72
N ASN A 26 -18.11 -1.49 -6.98
CA ASN A 26 -18.36 -0.11 -7.41
C ASN A 26 -19.38 0.67 -6.56
N PHE A 27 -19.32 0.54 -5.24
CA PHE A 27 -20.25 1.19 -4.30
C PHE A 27 -19.83 2.62 -3.90
N ILE A 28 -18.61 3.04 -4.21
CA ILE A 28 -18.10 4.41 -4.04
C ILE A 28 -18.03 5.07 -5.41
N SER A 29 -18.81 6.13 -5.60
CA SER A 29 -18.71 7.00 -6.77
C SER A 29 -17.38 7.75 -6.73
N MET A 30 -16.51 7.49 -7.71
CA MET A 30 -15.27 8.23 -7.85
C MET A 30 -15.50 9.54 -8.61
N PRO A 31 -14.84 10.64 -8.20
CA PRO A 31 -14.89 11.87 -8.96
C PRO A 31 -14.33 11.66 -10.37
N PRO A 32 -14.77 12.48 -11.35
CA PRO A 32 -14.24 12.41 -12.71
C PRO A 32 -12.72 12.62 -12.69
N LEU A 33 -12.03 11.77 -13.42
CA LEU A 33 -10.57 11.84 -13.56
C LEU A 33 -10.20 12.90 -14.61
N PRO A 34 -9.06 13.60 -14.44
CA PRO A 34 -8.45 14.35 -15.52
C PRO A 34 -8.22 13.47 -16.75
N GLU A 35 -8.23 14.06 -17.94
CA GLU A 35 -8.14 13.33 -19.21
C GLU A 35 -6.91 12.39 -19.27
N GLU A 36 -5.74 12.89 -18.89
CA GLU A 36 -4.49 12.12 -18.89
C GLU A 36 -4.49 10.97 -17.88
N ALA A 37 -5.11 11.17 -16.71
CA ALA A 37 -5.33 10.11 -15.73
C ALA A 37 -6.29 9.04 -16.28
N GLY A 38 -7.32 9.45 -17.00
CA GLY A 38 -8.26 8.56 -17.69
C GLY A 38 -7.57 7.71 -18.77
N LYS A 39 -6.70 8.31 -19.58
CA LYS A 39 -5.90 7.58 -20.60
C LYS A 39 -5.01 6.51 -19.97
N PHE A 40 -4.30 6.86 -18.89
CA PHE A 40 -3.47 5.91 -18.15
C PHE A 40 -4.29 4.74 -17.59
N MET A 41 -5.39 5.04 -16.89
CA MET A 41 -6.27 4.01 -16.34
C MET A 41 -6.92 3.15 -17.43
N GLY A 42 -7.34 3.75 -18.55
CA GLY A 42 -7.86 3.02 -19.71
C GLY A 42 -6.83 2.08 -20.32
N GLY A 43 -5.57 2.51 -20.42
CA GLY A 43 -4.46 1.67 -20.90
C GLY A 43 -4.21 0.46 -20.01
N LEU A 44 -4.22 0.65 -18.68
CA LEU A 44 -4.11 -0.45 -17.72
C LEU A 44 -5.32 -1.38 -17.78
N ALA A 45 -6.53 -0.84 -17.93
CA ALA A 45 -7.76 -1.63 -18.07
C ALA A 45 -7.74 -2.48 -19.34
N GLY A 46 -7.16 -1.97 -20.43
CA GLY A 46 -7.01 -2.69 -21.69
C GLY A 46 -6.24 -4.01 -21.57
N SER A 47 -5.41 -4.18 -20.53
CA SER A 47 -4.72 -5.45 -20.26
C SER A 47 -5.64 -6.58 -19.77
N GLY A 48 -6.83 -6.26 -19.27
CA GLY A 48 -7.82 -7.22 -18.75
C GLY A 48 -7.49 -7.88 -17.41
N TYR A 49 -6.22 -7.93 -16.99
CA TYR A 49 -5.80 -8.61 -15.75
C TYR A 49 -5.31 -7.66 -14.65
N PHE A 50 -4.80 -6.47 -15.01
CA PHE A 50 -4.11 -5.59 -14.06
C PHE A 50 -5.00 -5.15 -12.89
N PHE A 51 -6.19 -4.62 -13.17
CA PHE A 51 -7.09 -4.14 -12.11
C PHE A 51 -7.62 -5.28 -11.22
N PRO A 52 -8.11 -6.42 -11.75
CA PRO A 52 -8.47 -7.56 -10.92
C PRO A 52 -7.33 -8.02 -10.01
N PHE A 53 -6.12 -8.15 -10.56
CA PHE A 53 -4.93 -8.54 -9.80
C PHE A 53 -4.61 -7.52 -8.68
N LEU A 54 -4.58 -6.24 -9.04
CA LEU A 54 -4.32 -5.15 -8.09
C LEU A 54 -5.34 -5.17 -6.94
N LYS A 55 -6.63 -5.31 -7.25
CA LYS A 55 -7.70 -5.31 -6.24
C LYS A 55 -7.66 -6.53 -5.34
N VAL A 56 -7.27 -7.71 -5.85
CA VAL A 56 -7.02 -8.89 -5.01
C VAL A 56 -5.86 -8.63 -4.04
N CYS A 57 -4.75 -8.05 -4.51
CA CYS A 57 -3.62 -7.70 -3.64
C CYS A 57 -4.03 -6.71 -2.53
N GLU A 58 -4.84 -5.70 -2.85
CA GLU A 58 -5.37 -4.73 -1.87
C GLU A 58 -6.28 -5.39 -0.83
N ILE A 59 -7.22 -6.25 -1.26
CA ILE A 59 -8.13 -6.96 -0.35
C ILE A 59 -7.36 -7.91 0.58
N LEU A 60 -6.46 -8.73 0.02
CA LEU A 60 -5.68 -9.68 0.80
C LEU A 60 -4.78 -8.95 1.81
N SER A 61 -4.07 -7.92 1.37
CA SER A 61 -3.18 -7.15 2.27
C SER A 61 -4.00 -6.40 3.32
N GLY A 62 -5.12 -5.80 2.95
CA GLY A 62 -6.04 -5.14 3.89
C GLY A 62 -6.58 -6.10 4.94
N LEU A 63 -7.02 -7.30 4.54
CA LEU A 63 -7.50 -8.33 5.45
C LEU A 63 -6.41 -8.82 6.40
N LEU A 64 -5.19 -9.04 5.91
CA LEU A 64 -4.03 -9.42 6.73
C LEU A 64 -3.71 -8.34 7.79
N LEU A 65 -3.73 -7.07 7.40
CA LEU A 65 -3.55 -5.95 8.33
C LEU A 65 -4.65 -5.89 9.39
N LEU A 66 -5.91 -6.09 9.02
CA LEU A 66 -7.05 -6.09 9.93
C LEU A 66 -7.01 -7.26 10.91
N ALA A 67 -6.75 -8.47 10.41
CA ALA A 67 -6.58 -9.68 11.23
C ALA A 67 -5.32 -9.61 12.11
N GLY A 68 -4.36 -8.74 11.76
CA GLY A 68 -3.07 -8.67 12.44
C GLY A 68 -2.16 -9.86 12.15
N ALA A 69 -2.45 -10.62 11.09
CA ALA A 69 -1.67 -11.75 10.63
C ALA A 69 -0.75 -11.32 9.49
N PHE A 70 0.49 -11.84 9.46
CA PHE A 70 1.47 -11.56 8.39
C PHE A 70 1.64 -10.07 8.05
N VAL A 71 1.54 -9.18 9.05
CA VAL A 71 1.59 -7.72 8.87
C VAL A 71 2.82 -7.25 8.06
N PRO A 72 4.06 -7.71 8.34
CA PRO A 72 5.22 -7.30 7.54
C PRO A 72 5.12 -7.68 6.06
N MET A 73 4.51 -8.83 5.74
CA MET A 73 4.32 -9.27 4.36
C MET A 73 3.29 -8.39 3.64
N ALA A 74 2.18 -8.05 4.32
CA ALA A 74 1.16 -7.16 3.78
C ALA A 74 1.74 -5.76 3.46
N LEU A 75 2.58 -5.22 4.35
CA LEU A 75 3.27 -3.94 4.12
C LEU A 75 4.21 -4.01 2.89
N VAL A 76 4.99 -5.10 2.75
CA VAL A 76 5.86 -5.28 1.58
C VAL A 76 5.07 -5.34 0.27
N ILE A 77 3.90 -5.98 0.26
CA ILE A 77 3.01 -6.04 -0.92
C ILE A 77 2.40 -4.66 -1.21
N LEU A 78 1.99 -3.92 -0.17
CA LEU A 78 1.39 -2.59 -0.31
C LEU A 78 2.39 -1.51 -0.69
N ALA A 79 3.66 -1.62 -0.32
CA ALA A 79 4.69 -0.62 -0.60
C ALA A 79 4.75 -0.18 -2.09
N PRO A 80 4.88 -1.08 -3.09
CA PRO A 80 4.87 -0.68 -4.50
C PRO A 80 3.51 -0.13 -4.96
N ILE A 81 2.40 -0.61 -4.37
CA ILE A 81 1.04 -0.13 -4.70
C ILE A 81 0.87 1.31 -4.22
N ILE A 82 1.23 1.60 -2.96
CA ILE A 82 1.18 2.94 -2.36
C ILE A 82 2.10 3.90 -3.11
N LEU A 83 3.29 3.44 -3.47
CA LEU A 83 4.21 4.24 -4.28
C LEU A 83 3.61 4.59 -5.64
N ASN A 84 2.98 3.63 -6.31
CA ASN A 84 2.30 3.89 -7.58
C ASN A 84 1.14 4.89 -7.42
N ILE A 85 0.31 4.75 -6.38
CA ILE A 85 -0.76 5.70 -6.04
C ILE A 85 -0.17 7.11 -5.86
N PHE A 86 0.93 7.23 -5.12
CA PHE A 86 1.58 8.52 -4.88
C PHE A 86 2.09 9.17 -6.18
N LEU A 87 2.79 8.40 -7.02
CA LEU A 87 3.27 8.89 -8.31
C LEU A 87 2.13 9.25 -9.26
N PHE A 88 1.06 8.45 -9.30
CA PHE A 88 -0.13 8.74 -10.09
C PHE A 88 -0.75 10.10 -9.70
N HIS A 89 -0.85 10.39 -8.40
CA HIS A 89 -1.40 11.67 -7.95
C HIS A 89 -0.44 12.84 -8.16
N ILE A 90 0.89 12.62 -8.12
CA ILE A 90 1.88 13.65 -8.49
C ILE A 90 1.73 14.05 -9.97
N PHE A 91 1.65 13.08 -10.87
CA PHE A 91 1.78 13.35 -12.30
C PHE A 91 0.45 13.51 -13.04
N LEU A 92 -0.60 12.78 -12.63
CA LEU A 92 -1.82 12.64 -13.43
C LEU A 92 -3.08 13.14 -12.72
N ALA A 93 -3.16 13.01 -11.39
CA ALA A 93 -4.35 13.40 -10.64
C ALA A 93 -4.04 14.12 -9.31
N PRO A 94 -3.58 15.40 -9.33
CA PRO A 94 -3.21 16.13 -8.10
C PRO A 94 -4.32 16.29 -7.06
N GLY A 95 -5.59 16.20 -7.47
CA GLY A 95 -6.74 16.35 -6.56
C GLY A 95 -6.79 15.33 -5.41
N GLY A 96 -6.20 14.14 -5.57
CA GLY A 96 -6.13 13.12 -4.52
C GLY A 96 -4.79 13.08 -3.75
N MET A 97 -3.92 14.08 -3.93
CA MET A 97 -2.58 14.11 -3.32
C MET A 97 -2.61 13.94 -1.80
N VAL A 98 -3.58 14.57 -1.12
CA VAL A 98 -3.70 14.50 0.35
C VAL A 98 -3.85 13.05 0.82
N LEU A 99 -4.72 12.27 0.18
CA LEU A 99 -4.90 10.86 0.52
C LEU A 99 -3.63 10.07 0.25
N ALA A 100 -2.98 10.31 -0.89
CA ALA A 100 -1.75 9.62 -1.26
C ALA A 100 -0.61 9.87 -0.24
N ILE A 101 -0.45 11.11 0.23
CA ILE A 101 0.53 11.45 1.27
C ILE A 101 0.20 10.72 2.58
N VAL A 102 -1.07 10.70 3.00
CA VAL A 102 -1.50 10.00 4.22
C VAL A 102 -1.16 8.51 4.14
N LEU A 103 -1.41 7.86 2.99
CA LEU A 103 -1.06 6.45 2.79
C LEU A 103 0.44 6.19 2.90
N VAL A 104 1.27 7.03 2.26
CA VAL A 104 2.74 6.93 2.34
C VAL A 104 3.20 7.10 3.79
N LEU A 105 2.65 8.07 4.53
CA LEU A 105 3.03 8.30 5.92
C LEU A 105 2.64 7.13 6.82
N LEU A 106 1.44 6.56 6.65
CA LEU A 106 0.99 5.39 7.41
C LEU A 106 1.86 4.17 7.12
N GLU A 107 2.16 3.90 5.84
CA GLU A 107 3.02 2.81 5.41
C GLU A 107 4.43 2.95 6.00
N CYS A 108 5.06 4.12 5.82
CA CYS A 108 6.39 4.40 6.36
C CYS A 108 6.44 4.31 7.88
N TYR A 109 5.41 4.83 8.57
CA TYR A 109 5.30 4.72 10.02
C TYR A 109 5.25 3.26 10.48
N LEU A 110 4.38 2.45 9.88
CA LEU A 110 4.26 1.04 10.22
C LEU A 110 5.51 0.24 9.85
N ALA A 111 6.12 0.52 8.70
CA ALA A 111 7.27 -0.22 8.21
C ALA A 111 8.58 0.09 8.97
N PHE A 112 8.83 1.37 9.30
CA PHE A 112 10.14 1.81 9.80
C PHE A 112 10.16 2.33 11.24
N PHE A 113 9.02 2.74 11.79
CA PHE A 113 8.97 3.38 13.11
C PHE A 113 8.21 2.56 14.15
N ALA A 114 7.22 1.76 13.73
CA ALA A 114 6.48 0.90 14.64
C ALA A 114 7.37 -0.21 15.20
N SER A 115 7.56 -0.18 16.54
CA SER A 115 8.36 -1.15 17.28
C SER A 115 8.08 -2.63 16.96
N PRO A 116 6.83 -3.09 16.74
CA PRO A 116 6.59 -4.51 16.46
C PRO A 116 7.01 -4.97 15.05
N TYR A 117 7.16 -4.07 14.08
CA TYR A 117 7.34 -4.43 12.66
C TYR A 117 8.69 -4.04 12.09
N LYS A 118 9.27 -2.94 12.60
CA LYS A 118 10.54 -2.36 12.13
C LYS A 118 11.67 -3.37 11.98
N GLU A 119 11.89 -4.19 13.01
CA GLU A 119 13.01 -5.13 13.02
C GLU A 119 12.83 -6.27 12.01
N ILE A 120 11.59 -6.75 11.84
CA ILE A 120 11.30 -7.81 10.87
C ILE A 120 11.54 -7.30 9.45
N ILE A 121 10.99 -6.13 9.11
CA ILE A 121 11.15 -5.54 7.77
C ILE A 121 12.62 -5.20 7.50
N ARG A 122 13.33 -4.65 8.48
CA ARG A 122 14.78 -4.39 8.35
C ARG A 122 15.56 -5.67 8.08
N ASN A 123 15.19 -6.78 8.71
CA ASN A 123 15.86 -8.05 8.52
C ASN A 123 15.57 -8.70 7.15
N ILE A 124 14.43 -8.41 6.51
CA ILE A 124 14.15 -8.87 5.14
C ILE A 124 15.19 -8.32 4.15
N PHE A 125 15.62 -7.07 4.32
CA PHE A 125 16.58 -6.43 3.42
C PHE A 125 18.05 -6.62 3.84
N ARG A 126 18.32 -7.42 4.88
CA ARG A 126 19.69 -7.75 5.29
C ARG A 126 20.19 -8.96 4.51
N CYS A 127 21.39 -8.82 3.93
CA CYS A 127 22.12 -9.93 3.33
C CYS A 127 23.16 -10.45 4.35
N PRO A 128 22.97 -11.65 4.93
CA PRO A 128 23.88 -12.19 5.96
C PRO A 128 25.33 -12.34 5.47
N LYS A 129 25.49 -12.63 4.17
CA LYS A 129 26.80 -12.87 3.52
C LYS A 129 27.67 -11.62 3.40
N LEU A 130 27.07 -10.43 3.29
CA LEU A 130 27.82 -9.16 3.21
C LEU A 130 28.35 -8.72 4.58
N GLU A 131 27.71 -9.16 5.66
CA GLU A 131 28.08 -8.78 7.03
C GLU A 131 29.25 -9.60 7.57
N SER A 132 29.39 -10.86 7.14
CA SER A 132 30.57 -11.67 7.44
C SER A 132 31.82 -11.18 6.70
N MET A 133 31.66 -10.62 5.49
CA MET A 133 32.77 -10.08 4.69
C MET A 133 33.28 -8.71 5.17
N LYS A 134 32.51 -7.97 5.97
CA LYS A 134 32.96 -6.72 6.61
C LYS A 134 33.68 -6.93 7.94
N LYS A 135 33.66 -8.17 8.47
CA LYS A 135 34.23 -8.53 9.77
C LYS A 135 35.56 -9.31 9.68
N GLY A 136 36.06 -9.57 8.47
CA GLY A 136 37.38 -10.13 8.22
C GLY A 136 38.23 -9.12 7.47
#